data_AF-A0A3Q3G423-F1
#
_entry.id   AF-A0A3Q3G423-F1
#
_cell.length_a   1.000
_cell.length_b   1.000
_cell.length_c   1.000
_cell.angle_alpha   90.00
_cell.angle_beta   90.00
_cell.angle_gamma   90.00
#
_symmetry.space_group_name_H-M   'P 1'
#
loop_
_entity.id
_entity.type
_entity.pdbx_description
1 polymer ?
#
loop_
_entity_poly.entity_id
_entity_poly.type
_entity_poly.pdbx_seq_one_letter_code
_entity_poly.pdbx_strand_id
1 'polypeptide(L)'
;MPPPGVCMNIINARRKKDGYGTVVNPEKFLNQDFQQLKQYCLIRRVRFVDDMFPPDRNSIGEGLLSPTDMARVVWLRPGKLVPNPSFTVDGVSRFDFGQGLVGNCWFLASIGALTFQTYIFEQVVPLQQRYEEDYCGLFHFKFWRFGRWVDVVIDDKLPTIDGRLIFVHSTDPTEFWPALLEKAYAKVCGSYADMNAGTPAEAMVDFTGGVHVCVQLADPPHNLWELMCRAGQSKSLMGCGTPQGTSENTVLPNGLVQGHAYTVTGVKQVMSQGTPVNLVRVWNPWGQGEWKGDWSDKSPFWQTVSPEDREMCLSVADDGEFWMTQEDFCRFYSDLDICCLCPDFLDGTSSCHWKTSFYDGRWVAGTTAGGCMNNLESFWTNPQYRVTVEKLFGECSAKQGENSMLVSLMQKPDKRNRRLVQNLHIGFSIFKHETYKGKFPASFFSRNKAVAQTKSYMNAREVMEMMSLEPGEYLIVPSTFTPNETASFILTILSKAETHGKCFLYCYLGDLKTGGFSIDACRSMVALMDVSSYLEMKNNLKINQKGHDSEIISYLLSYVYCLGKKLSDEMLNLMALRYGSSGHMTLESFISLVLRFDCMNLHINIHLINNVECWLYLSMYT
;
A
#
# COMPACT_ATOMS: atom_id res chain seq x y z
N MET A 1 20.20 -2.79 -1.80
CA MET A 1 20.24 -2.90 -3.27
C MET A 1 20.65 -1.56 -3.86
N PRO A 2 21.43 -1.50 -4.95
CA PRO A 2 21.59 -0.27 -5.72
C PRO A 2 20.23 0.20 -6.26
N PRO A 3 20.07 1.50 -6.59
CA PRO A 3 18.84 2.00 -7.20
C PRO A 3 18.57 1.28 -8.53
N PRO A 4 17.30 1.04 -8.92
CA PRO A 4 16.99 0.58 -10.26
C PRO A 4 17.55 1.59 -11.27
N GLY A 5 18.34 1.11 -12.23
CA GLY A 5 18.83 1.96 -13.31
C GLY A 5 17.67 2.59 -14.08
N VAL A 6 17.92 3.74 -14.72
CA VAL A 6 16.92 4.53 -15.47
C VAL A 6 16.04 3.66 -16.37
N CYS A 7 16.63 2.67 -17.04
CA CYS A 7 15.93 1.70 -17.88
C CYS A 7 14.83 0.93 -17.12
N MET A 8 15.06 0.50 -15.88
CA MET A 8 14.04 -0.17 -15.07
C MET A 8 12.90 0.76 -14.66
N ASN A 9 13.17 2.04 -14.39
CA ASN A 9 12.12 3.02 -14.12
C ASN A 9 11.26 3.27 -15.38
N ILE A 10 11.89 3.40 -16.56
CA ILE A 10 11.19 3.53 -17.85
C ILE A 10 10.37 2.26 -18.15
N ILE A 11 10.92 1.07 -17.95
CA ILE A 11 10.21 -0.21 -18.13
C ILE A 11 9.01 -0.29 -17.19
N ASN A 12 9.17 0.06 -15.91
CA ASN A 12 8.08 0.06 -14.94
C ASN A 12 6.99 1.09 -15.28
N ALA A 13 7.36 2.28 -15.76
CA ALA A 13 6.42 3.31 -16.19
C ALA A 13 5.62 2.87 -17.44
N ARG A 14 6.28 2.26 -18.42
CA ARG A 14 5.62 1.67 -19.60
C ARG A 14 4.67 0.54 -19.19
N ARG A 15 5.15 -0.43 -18.40
CA ARG A 15 4.33 -1.51 -17.83
C ARG A 15 3.08 -0.98 -17.12
N LYS A 16 3.21 0.05 -16.27
CA LYS A 16 2.07 0.67 -15.57
C LYS A 16 1.05 1.31 -16.53
N LYS A 17 1.52 1.92 -17.63
CA LYS A 17 0.66 2.42 -18.72
C LYS A 17 -0.06 1.28 -19.47
N ASP A 18 0.59 0.15 -19.63
CA ASP A 18 0.04 -1.07 -20.24
C ASP A 18 -0.78 -1.92 -19.25
N GLY A 19 -1.18 -1.34 -18.10
CA GLY A 19 -2.06 -1.96 -17.10
C GLY A 19 -1.39 -2.98 -16.17
N TYR A 20 -0.08 -3.16 -16.21
CA TYR A 20 0.64 -4.09 -15.32
C TYR A 20 0.56 -3.64 -13.85
N GLY A 21 0.29 -4.60 -12.95
CA GLY A 21 0.02 -4.34 -11.54
C GLY A 21 -1.42 -3.91 -11.25
N THR A 22 -2.34 -4.03 -12.22
CA THR A 22 -3.78 -3.92 -11.97
C THR A 22 -4.38 -5.29 -11.65
N VAL A 23 -5.60 -5.34 -11.11
CA VAL A 23 -6.30 -6.61 -10.81
C VAL A 23 -6.52 -7.51 -12.04
N VAL A 24 -6.57 -6.90 -13.23
CA VAL A 24 -6.75 -7.58 -14.53
C VAL A 24 -5.41 -8.12 -15.07
N ASN A 25 -4.32 -7.37 -14.90
CA ASN A 25 -2.97 -7.76 -15.30
C ASN A 25 -2.00 -7.64 -14.10
N PRO A 26 -2.12 -8.53 -13.11
CA PRO A 26 -1.33 -8.47 -11.87
C PRO A 26 0.15 -8.81 -12.08
N GLU A 27 0.99 -8.34 -11.17
CA GLU A 27 2.41 -8.66 -11.12
C GLU A 27 2.62 -10.11 -10.62
N LYS A 28 3.38 -10.91 -11.37
CA LYS A 28 3.59 -12.34 -11.10
C LYS A 28 4.45 -12.53 -9.87
N PHE A 29 3.87 -12.98 -8.76
CA PHE A 29 4.62 -13.11 -7.51
C PHE A 29 5.74 -14.14 -7.66
N LEU A 30 6.96 -13.76 -7.28
CA LEU A 30 8.17 -14.57 -7.43
C LEU A 30 8.41 -15.09 -8.88
N ASN A 31 7.89 -14.36 -9.89
CA ASN A 31 7.90 -14.70 -11.31
C ASN A 31 7.15 -16.00 -11.69
N GLN A 32 6.27 -16.52 -10.82
CA GLN A 32 5.44 -17.69 -11.14
C GLN A 32 4.20 -17.27 -11.95
N ASP A 33 3.96 -17.93 -13.07
CA ASP A 33 2.81 -17.70 -13.95
C ASP A 33 1.81 -18.85 -13.80
N PHE A 34 0.61 -18.56 -13.29
CA PHE A 34 -0.42 -19.58 -13.05
C PHE A 34 -0.78 -20.38 -14.32
N GLN A 35 -0.96 -19.71 -15.46
CA GLN A 35 -1.42 -20.36 -16.69
C GLN A 35 -0.34 -21.24 -17.31
N GLN A 36 0.91 -20.75 -17.34
CA GLN A 36 2.05 -21.53 -17.83
C GLN A 36 2.35 -22.74 -16.94
N LEU A 37 2.28 -22.57 -15.61
CA LEU A 37 2.46 -23.67 -14.66
C LEU A 37 1.32 -24.68 -14.75
N LYS A 38 0.05 -24.23 -14.86
CA LYS A 38 -1.10 -25.12 -15.05
C LYS A 38 -0.95 -25.95 -16.33
N GLN A 39 -0.65 -25.29 -17.45
CA GLN A 39 -0.44 -25.96 -18.75
C GLN A 39 0.72 -26.96 -18.69
N TYR A 40 1.85 -26.59 -18.09
CA TYR A 40 2.99 -27.49 -17.89
C TYR A 40 2.60 -28.73 -17.08
N CYS A 41 1.95 -28.55 -15.93
CA CYS A 41 1.57 -29.66 -15.05
C CYS A 41 0.55 -30.61 -15.71
N LEU A 42 -0.40 -30.08 -16.48
CA LEU A 42 -1.38 -30.87 -17.23
C LEU A 42 -0.73 -31.68 -18.35
N ILE A 43 0.11 -31.05 -19.19
CA ILE A 43 0.84 -31.74 -20.27
C ILE A 43 1.75 -32.84 -19.72
N ARG A 44 2.46 -32.56 -18.61
CA ARG A 44 3.36 -33.52 -17.96
C ARG A 44 2.65 -34.53 -17.06
N ARG A 45 1.35 -34.36 -16.81
CA ARG A 45 0.53 -35.15 -15.87
C ARG A 45 1.14 -35.24 -14.46
N VAL A 46 1.73 -34.14 -13.99
CA VAL A 46 2.32 -34.02 -12.64
C VAL A 46 1.42 -33.18 -11.73
N ARG A 47 1.54 -33.39 -10.41
CA ARG A 47 0.98 -32.48 -9.41
C ARG A 47 2.01 -31.38 -9.11
N PHE A 48 1.60 -30.12 -9.15
CA PHE A 48 2.46 -28.98 -8.83
C PHE A 48 2.97 -29.08 -7.38
N VAL A 49 4.24 -28.75 -7.19
CA VAL A 49 4.86 -28.56 -5.88
C VAL A 49 5.56 -27.20 -5.94
N ASP A 50 5.35 -26.37 -4.92
CA ASP A 50 5.76 -24.97 -4.94
C ASP A 50 7.17 -24.81 -4.36
N ASP A 51 8.20 -24.88 -5.21
CA ASP A 51 9.60 -24.69 -4.81
C ASP A 51 9.86 -23.30 -4.18
N MET A 52 8.98 -22.32 -4.43
CA MET A 52 9.06 -20.97 -3.86
C MET A 52 8.34 -20.81 -2.51
N PHE A 53 7.64 -21.86 -2.05
CA PHE A 53 7.05 -21.98 -0.71
C PHE A 53 6.95 -23.48 -0.33
N PRO A 54 8.11 -24.13 -0.11
CA PRO A 54 8.19 -25.59 -0.07
C PRO A 54 7.40 -26.18 1.11
N PRO A 55 6.87 -27.40 0.97
CA PRO A 55 6.10 -28.07 2.02
C PRO A 55 7.02 -28.63 3.14
N ASP A 56 7.72 -27.74 3.84
CA ASP A 56 8.67 -28.04 4.90
C ASP A 56 8.59 -27.03 6.07
N ARG A 57 9.52 -27.14 7.03
CA ARG A 57 9.58 -26.28 8.24
C ARG A 57 9.81 -24.80 7.94
N ASN A 58 10.41 -24.45 6.80
CA ASN A 58 10.78 -23.07 6.47
C ASN A 58 9.53 -22.26 6.12
N SER A 59 8.56 -22.88 5.43
CA SER A 59 7.26 -22.27 5.13
C SER A 59 6.35 -22.15 6.35
N ILE A 60 6.52 -23.02 7.37
CA ILE A 60 5.88 -22.84 8.68
C ILE A 60 6.52 -21.66 9.41
N GLY A 61 7.85 -21.60 9.43
CA GLY A 61 8.63 -20.57 10.12
C GLY A 61 8.95 -20.94 11.58
N GLU A 62 9.82 -20.15 12.19
CA GLU A 62 10.37 -20.42 13.53
C GLU A 62 9.47 -19.87 14.64
N GLY A 63 9.43 -20.56 15.78
CA GLY A 63 8.74 -20.12 17.00
C GLY A 63 7.24 -20.44 17.06
N LEU A 64 6.61 -20.81 15.94
CA LEU A 64 5.18 -21.08 15.86
C LEU A 64 4.77 -22.44 16.44
N LEU A 65 5.62 -23.46 16.34
CA LEU A 65 5.38 -24.82 16.86
C LEU A 65 6.53 -25.25 17.77
N SER A 66 6.24 -26.12 18.74
CA SER A 66 7.29 -26.78 19.52
C SER A 66 8.16 -27.66 18.60
N PRO A 67 9.43 -27.95 18.94
CA PRO A 67 10.25 -28.88 18.16
C PRO A 67 9.63 -30.27 18.00
N THR A 68 8.87 -30.72 19.01
CA THR A 68 8.16 -32.00 19.01
C THR A 68 6.98 -31.99 18.03
N ASP A 69 6.19 -30.91 18.01
CA ASP A 69 5.05 -30.81 17.08
C ASP A 69 5.52 -30.57 15.64
N MET A 70 6.54 -29.73 15.45
CA MET A 70 7.20 -29.53 14.16
C MET A 70 7.71 -30.85 13.55
N ALA A 71 8.26 -31.75 14.37
CA ALA A 71 8.72 -33.07 13.92
C ALA A 71 7.58 -34.03 13.52
N ARG A 72 6.33 -33.73 13.92
CA ARG A 72 5.13 -34.50 13.57
C ARG A 72 4.37 -33.94 12.37
N VAL A 73 4.76 -32.77 11.85
CA VAL A 73 4.04 -32.15 10.73
C VAL A 73 4.20 -32.96 9.45
N VAL A 74 3.08 -33.29 8.83
CA VAL A 74 3.00 -33.90 7.50
C VAL A 74 2.22 -32.98 6.56
N TRP A 75 2.78 -32.71 5.37
CA TRP A 75 2.16 -31.84 4.37
C TRP A 75 1.32 -32.64 3.36
N LEU A 76 0.01 -32.68 3.60
CA LEU A 76 -0.98 -33.48 2.86
C LEU A 76 -1.80 -32.61 1.89
N ARG A 77 -2.26 -33.19 0.78
CA ARG A 77 -3.24 -32.53 -0.11
C ARG A 77 -4.66 -32.89 0.34
N PRO A 78 -5.67 -32.03 0.11
CA PRO A 78 -7.09 -32.28 0.43
C PRO A 78 -7.60 -33.69 0.09
N GLY A 79 -7.31 -34.20 -1.12
CA GLY A 79 -7.67 -35.57 -1.53
C GLY A 79 -6.92 -36.72 -0.84
N LYS A 80 -6.16 -36.42 0.23
CA LYS A 80 -5.61 -37.38 1.20
C LYS A 80 -6.19 -37.23 2.61
N LEU A 81 -6.94 -36.15 2.86
CA LEU A 81 -7.61 -35.86 4.12
C LEU A 81 -9.06 -36.36 4.08
N VAL A 82 -9.75 -36.09 2.96
CA VAL A 82 -11.18 -36.37 2.79
C VAL A 82 -11.49 -36.93 1.39
N PRO A 83 -12.57 -37.71 1.23
CA PRO A 83 -13.14 -38.00 -0.07
C PRO A 83 -13.75 -36.73 -0.68
N ASN A 84 -13.64 -36.57 -2.00
CA ASN A 84 -14.26 -35.48 -2.77
C ASN A 84 -14.02 -34.07 -2.19
N PRO A 85 -12.76 -33.60 -2.07
CA PRO A 85 -12.49 -32.23 -1.65
C PRO A 85 -13.05 -31.21 -2.64
N SER A 86 -13.64 -30.14 -2.13
CA SER A 86 -14.19 -29.02 -2.89
C SER A 86 -13.46 -27.73 -2.54
N PHE A 87 -13.43 -26.78 -3.47
CA PHE A 87 -12.83 -25.46 -3.20
C PHE A 87 -13.77 -24.64 -2.31
N THR A 88 -15.03 -24.55 -2.73
CA THR A 88 -16.19 -23.99 -2.01
C THR A 88 -17.32 -25.02 -2.06
N VAL A 89 -18.11 -25.15 -1.00
CA VAL A 89 -19.27 -26.08 -0.98
C VAL A 89 -20.58 -25.34 -1.29
N ASP A 90 -21.02 -24.45 -0.39
CA ASP A 90 -22.33 -23.75 -0.48
C ASP A 90 -22.20 -22.21 -0.57
N GLY A 91 -21.13 -21.73 -1.20
CA GLY A 91 -20.83 -20.31 -1.36
C GLY A 91 -19.59 -19.92 -0.57
N VAL A 92 -19.60 -18.72 0.02
CA VAL A 92 -18.56 -18.25 0.95
C VAL A 92 -19.18 -17.45 2.10
N SER A 93 -18.76 -17.73 3.33
CA SER A 93 -19.26 -17.10 4.56
C SER A 93 -18.15 -16.94 5.60
N ARG A 94 -18.31 -15.98 6.51
CA ARG A 94 -17.45 -15.87 7.70
C ARG A 94 -17.51 -17.12 8.58
N PHE A 95 -18.67 -17.79 8.59
CA PHE A 95 -18.89 -19.02 9.37
C PHE A 95 -18.27 -20.28 8.73
N ASP A 96 -17.69 -20.16 7.53
CA ASP A 96 -17.01 -21.27 6.90
C ASP A 96 -15.76 -21.67 7.69
N PHE A 97 -15.09 -20.76 8.41
CA PHE A 97 -13.75 -21.03 8.94
C PHE A 97 -13.51 -20.59 10.39
N GLY A 98 -12.60 -21.30 11.05
CA GLY A 98 -12.08 -20.95 12.39
C GLY A 98 -10.56 -20.76 12.39
N GLN A 99 -10.07 -19.94 13.31
CA GLN A 99 -8.63 -19.72 13.53
C GLN A 99 -7.93 -21.00 14.05
N GLY A 100 -6.80 -21.35 13.45
CA GLY A 100 -5.91 -22.40 13.94
C GLY A 100 -4.80 -21.87 14.86
N LEU A 101 -3.62 -22.50 14.83
CA LEU A 101 -2.52 -22.18 15.76
C LEU A 101 -1.75 -20.87 15.45
N VAL A 102 -2.04 -20.16 14.35
CA VAL A 102 -1.38 -18.88 14.01
C VAL A 102 -2.08 -17.72 14.71
N GLY A 103 -1.34 -16.78 15.30
CA GLY A 103 -1.86 -15.50 15.79
C GLY A 103 -2.16 -14.49 14.67
N ASN A 104 -2.98 -14.91 13.69
CA ASN A 104 -3.37 -14.14 12.51
C ASN A 104 -4.85 -13.69 12.52
N CYS A 105 -5.45 -13.54 13.71
CA CYS A 105 -6.83 -13.07 13.88
C CYS A 105 -7.17 -11.83 13.05
N TRP A 106 -6.23 -10.89 12.92
CA TRP A 106 -6.35 -9.68 12.09
C TRP A 106 -6.64 -9.97 10.62
N PHE A 107 -6.03 -11.02 10.07
CA PHE A 107 -6.24 -11.48 8.70
C PHE A 107 -7.60 -12.18 8.57
N LEU A 108 -7.97 -13.00 9.54
CA LEU A 108 -9.23 -13.76 9.56
C LEU A 108 -10.46 -12.87 9.77
N ALA A 109 -10.40 -11.88 10.66
CA ALA A 109 -11.42 -10.84 10.81
C ALA A 109 -11.58 -10.04 9.51
N SER A 110 -10.49 -9.79 8.78
CA SER A 110 -10.54 -9.11 7.49
C SER A 110 -11.13 -10.00 6.38
N ILE A 111 -10.93 -11.33 6.42
CA ILE A 111 -11.64 -12.27 5.54
C ILE A 111 -13.13 -12.31 5.90
N GLY A 112 -13.48 -12.31 7.18
CA GLY A 112 -14.88 -12.20 7.64
C GLY A 112 -15.58 -10.96 7.10
N ALA A 113 -14.86 -9.82 7.01
CA ALA A 113 -15.37 -8.63 6.32
C ALA A 113 -15.51 -8.86 4.80
N LEU A 114 -14.52 -9.51 4.18
CA LEU A 114 -14.45 -9.76 2.74
C LEU A 114 -15.61 -10.64 2.23
N THR A 115 -16.11 -11.58 3.03
CA THR A 115 -17.23 -12.46 2.63
C THR A 115 -18.52 -11.70 2.35
N PHE A 116 -18.73 -10.51 2.95
CA PHE A 116 -19.87 -9.65 2.65
C PHE A 116 -19.73 -8.88 1.32
N GLN A 117 -18.53 -8.85 0.73
CA GLN A 117 -18.21 -8.05 -0.46
C GLN A 117 -17.83 -8.95 -1.63
N THR A 118 -18.76 -9.75 -2.15
CA THR A 118 -18.55 -10.76 -3.21
C THR A 118 -17.71 -10.24 -4.40
N TYR A 119 -17.96 -9.01 -4.85
CA TYR A 119 -17.21 -8.38 -5.95
C TYR A 119 -15.70 -8.16 -5.65
N ILE A 120 -15.35 -7.94 -4.37
CA ILE A 120 -13.97 -7.81 -3.90
C ILE A 120 -13.40 -9.22 -3.62
N PHE A 121 -14.21 -10.10 -3.02
CA PHE A 121 -13.86 -11.49 -2.77
C PHE A 121 -13.39 -12.19 -4.05
N GLU A 122 -14.16 -12.11 -5.15
CA GLU A 122 -13.80 -12.72 -6.44
C GLU A 122 -12.52 -12.16 -7.08
N GLN A 123 -12.08 -10.95 -6.69
CA GLN A 123 -10.80 -10.39 -7.13
C GLN A 123 -9.62 -11.04 -6.40
N VAL A 124 -9.77 -11.28 -5.10
CA VAL A 124 -8.76 -11.92 -4.22
C VAL A 124 -8.73 -13.43 -4.43
N VAL A 125 -9.90 -14.05 -4.56
CA VAL A 125 -10.15 -15.48 -4.64
C VAL A 125 -10.88 -15.82 -5.94
N PRO A 126 -10.16 -16.17 -7.03
CA PRO A 126 -10.78 -16.61 -8.26
C PRO A 126 -11.61 -17.90 -8.06
N LEU A 127 -12.94 -17.79 -8.07
CA LEU A 127 -13.87 -18.89 -7.78
C LEU A 127 -13.94 -19.98 -8.87
N GLN A 128 -13.25 -19.82 -9.99
CA GLN A 128 -13.22 -20.79 -11.09
C GLN A 128 -12.24 -21.96 -10.82
N GLN A 129 -11.65 -22.02 -9.62
CA GLN A 129 -10.70 -23.05 -9.20
C GLN A 129 -11.41 -24.29 -8.65
N ARG A 130 -10.96 -25.48 -9.02
CA ARG A 130 -11.69 -26.74 -8.87
C ARG A 130 -10.76 -27.94 -8.65
N TYR A 131 -11.28 -29.01 -8.03
CA TYR A 131 -10.53 -30.25 -7.74
C TYR A 131 -10.78 -31.37 -8.77
N GLU A 132 -11.76 -31.19 -9.66
CA GLU A 132 -12.20 -32.18 -10.63
C GLU A 132 -11.53 -31.96 -12.00
N GLU A 133 -11.97 -30.93 -12.73
CA GLU A 133 -11.53 -30.64 -14.09
C GLU A 133 -10.20 -29.87 -14.10
N ASP A 134 -9.25 -30.33 -14.92
CA ASP A 134 -7.90 -29.77 -15.02
C ASP A 134 -7.18 -29.55 -13.67
N TYR A 135 -7.53 -30.34 -12.65
CA TYR A 135 -6.87 -30.29 -11.37
C TYR A 135 -5.44 -30.85 -11.49
N CYS A 136 -4.47 -30.03 -11.10
CA CYS A 136 -3.06 -30.40 -11.00
C CYS A 136 -2.43 -30.05 -9.64
N GLY A 137 -3.23 -29.77 -8.60
CA GLY A 137 -2.75 -29.40 -7.27
C GLY A 137 -2.10 -28.01 -7.22
N LEU A 138 -2.62 -27.10 -8.05
CA LEU A 138 -2.14 -25.73 -8.29
C LEU A 138 -3.32 -24.77 -8.12
N PHE A 139 -3.15 -23.75 -7.29
CA PHE A 139 -4.14 -22.70 -7.03
C PHE A 139 -3.46 -21.33 -7.10
N HIS A 140 -4.24 -20.26 -7.21
CA HIS A 140 -3.76 -18.88 -7.16
C HIS A 140 -4.75 -17.93 -6.50
N PHE A 141 -4.21 -16.86 -5.93
CA PHE A 141 -4.92 -15.81 -5.21
C PHE A 141 -4.27 -14.46 -5.56
N LYS A 142 -5.04 -13.36 -5.49
CA LYS A 142 -4.50 -12.03 -5.76
C LYS A 142 -4.55 -11.16 -4.52
N PHE A 143 -3.48 -10.42 -4.29
CA PHE A 143 -3.42 -9.42 -3.22
C PHE A 143 -2.92 -8.11 -3.79
N TRP A 144 -3.46 -6.99 -3.32
CA TRP A 144 -2.81 -5.71 -3.52
C TRP A 144 -1.60 -5.63 -2.59
N ARG A 145 -0.44 -5.21 -3.10
CA ARG A 145 0.81 -5.02 -2.35
C ARG A 145 1.49 -3.74 -2.81
N PHE A 146 1.50 -2.74 -1.95
CA PHE A 146 2.29 -1.51 -2.09
C PHE A 146 2.16 -0.83 -3.47
N GLY A 147 0.90 -0.64 -3.90
CA GLY A 147 0.52 0.09 -5.12
C GLY A 147 0.28 -0.78 -6.35
N ARG A 148 0.32 -2.12 -6.22
CA ARG A 148 0.10 -3.06 -7.33
C ARG A 148 -0.61 -4.33 -6.86
N TRP A 149 -1.49 -4.87 -7.68
CA TRP A 149 -1.97 -6.24 -7.54
C TRP A 149 -0.89 -7.23 -7.92
N VAL A 150 -0.71 -8.28 -7.11
CA VAL A 150 0.18 -9.42 -7.37
C VAL A 150 -0.64 -10.71 -7.44
N ASP A 151 -0.24 -11.61 -8.34
CA ASP A 151 -0.83 -12.95 -8.51
C ASP A 151 0.05 -13.99 -7.83
N VAL A 152 -0.49 -14.71 -6.85
CA VAL A 152 0.23 -15.60 -5.94
C VAL A 152 -0.20 -17.02 -6.18
N VAL A 153 0.64 -17.75 -6.91
CA VAL A 153 0.50 -19.18 -7.16
C VAL A 153 0.93 -19.98 -5.92
N ILE A 154 0.20 -21.05 -5.58
CA ILE A 154 0.57 -22.04 -4.56
C ILE A 154 0.26 -23.47 -5.01
N ASP A 155 0.87 -24.46 -4.37
CA ASP A 155 0.33 -25.83 -4.37
C ASP A 155 -0.72 -26.04 -3.26
N ASP A 156 -1.53 -27.10 -3.35
CA ASP A 156 -2.56 -27.43 -2.35
C ASP A 156 -2.10 -28.34 -1.20
N LYS A 157 -0.78 -28.45 -0.93
CA LYS A 157 -0.31 -29.13 0.29
C LYS A 157 -0.55 -28.25 1.50
N LEU A 158 -1.24 -28.76 2.50
CA LEU A 158 -1.51 -28.09 3.76
C LEU A 158 -0.80 -28.83 4.91
N PRO A 159 -0.28 -28.11 5.93
CA PRO A 159 0.40 -28.72 7.06
C PRO A 159 -0.62 -29.37 8.01
N THR A 160 -0.32 -30.59 8.44
CA THR A 160 -1.18 -31.38 9.33
C THR A 160 -0.39 -32.05 10.45
N ILE A 161 -1.05 -32.29 11.58
CA ILE A 161 -0.61 -33.22 12.63
C ILE A 161 -1.73 -34.25 12.82
N ASP A 162 -1.37 -35.53 12.87
CA ASP A 162 -2.30 -36.66 12.97
C ASP A 162 -3.45 -36.65 11.91
N GLY A 163 -3.17 -36.10 10.72
CA GLY A 163 -4.15 -35.98 9.63
C GLY A 163 -5.15 -34.83 9.78
N ARG A 164 -4.98 -33.94 10.78
CA ARG A 164 -5.79 -32.73 10.97
C ARG A 164 -5.01 -31.48 10.56
N LEU A 165 -5.68 -30.52 9.92
CA LEU A 165 -5.13 -29.20 9.67
C LEU A 165 -4.77 -28.51 11.01
N ILE A 166 -3.61 -27.85 11.05
CA ILE A 166 -3.13 -27.16 12.27
C ILE A 166 -3.29 -25.64 12.22
N PHE A 167 -3.64 -25.09 11.06
CA PHE A 167 -3.93 -23.67 10.86
C PHE A 167 -5.41 -23.52 10.49
N VAL A 168 -5.78 -22.56 9.64
CA VAL A 168 -7.19 -22.36 9.25
C VAL A 168 -7.74 -23.63 8.61
N HIS A 169 -8.98 -23.94 8.96
CA HIS A 169 -9.75 -25.05 8.42
C HIS A 169 -11.22 -24.63 8.30
N SER A 170 -11.95 -25.25 7.36
CA SER A 170 -13.39 -25.03 7.24
C SER A 170 -14.17 -25.84 8.29
N THR A 171 -15.36 -25.37 8.63
CA THR A 171 -16.37 -26.08 9.42
C THR A 171 -16.97 -27.24 8.63
N ASP A 172 -17.02 -27.15 7.30
CA ASP A 172 -17.19 -28.31 6.41
C ASP A 172 -15.80 -28.95 6.14
N PRO A 173 -15.57 -30.21 6.52
CA PRO A 173 -14.26 -30.86 6.34
C PRO A 173 -13.90 -31.11 4.86
N THR A 174 -14.83 -30.94 3.92
CA THR A 174 -14.61 -31.06 2.48
C THR A 174 -14.23 -29.75 1.79
N GLU A 175 -14.29 -28.61 2.48
CA GLU A 175 -14.02 -27.29 1.91
C GLU A 175 -12.61 -26.76 2.26
N PHE A 176 -11.92 -26.17 1.26
CA PHE A 176 -10.50 -25.82 1.38
C PHE A 176 -10.12 -24.38 0.97
N TRP A 177 -11.04 -23.55 0.48
CA TRP A 177 -10.73 -22.15 0.15
C TRP A 177 -10.10 -21.35 1.31
N PRO A 178 -10.51 -21.48 2.60
CA PRO A 178 -9.95 -20.66 3.67
C PRO A 178 -8.50 -21.02 3.97
N ALA A 179 -8.20 -22.32 4.04
CA ALA A 179 -6.85 -22.84 4.28
C ALA A 179 -5.87 -22.53 3.13
N LEU A 180 -6.36 -22.57 1.89
CA LEU A 180 -5.57 -22.19 0.71
C LEU A 180 -5.32 -20.67 0.64
N LEU A 181 -6.31 -19.84 0.99
CA LEU A 181 -6.17 -18.39 1.07
C LEU A 181 -5.16 -17.99 2.16
N GLU A 182 -5.25 -18.60 3.35
CA GLU A 182 -4.26 -18.44 4.42
C GLU A 182 -2.86 -18.83 3.91
N LYS A 183 -2.70 -19.99 3.27
CA LYS A 183 -1.41 -20.42 2.70
C LYS A 183 -0.84 -19.41 1.70
N ALA A 184 -1.68 -18.88 0.80
CA ALA A 184 -1.24 -17.91 -0.20
C ALA A 184 -0.77 -16.60 0.46
N TYR A 185 -1.45 -16.15 1.51
CA TYR A 185 -1.03 -14.97 2.27
C TYR A 185 0.19 -15.24 3.16
N ALA A 186 0.31 -16.41 3.78
CA ALA A 186 1.52 -16.88 4.46
C ALA A 186 2.74 -16.83 3.52
N LYS A 187 2.56 -17.27 2.27
CA LYS A 187 3.57 -17.12 1.22
C LYS A 187 3.88 -15.65 0.91
N VAL A 188 2.90 -14.75 0.86
CA VAL A 188 3.16 -13.30 0.71
C VAL A 188 3.93 -12.73 1.90
N CYS A 189 3.58 -13.13 3.12
CA CYS A 189 4.27 -12.72 4.35
C CYS A 189 5.68 -13.30 4.48
N GLY A 190 5.93 -14.50 3.95
CA GLY A 190 7.23 -15.19 3.95
C GLY A 190 7.18 -16.60 4.56
N SER A 191 6.33 -16.80 5.57
CA SER A 191 6.02 -18.05 6.26
C SER A 191 4.69 -17.90 7.02
N TYR A 192 4.12 -18.99 7.57
CA TYR A 192 2.96 -18.87 8.47
C TYR A 192 3.32 -18.07 9.74
N ALA A 193 4.53 -18.24 10.29
CA ALA A 193 5.02 -17.44 11.42
C ALA A 193 5.14 -15.94 11.09
N ASP A 194 5.33 -15.57 9.82
CA ASP A 194 5.34 -14.16 9.37
C ASP A 194 3.94 -13.51 9.35
N MET A 195 2.86 -14.30 9.47
CA MET A 195 1.50 -13.77 9.65
C MET A 195 1.18 -13.40 11.10
N ASN A 196 2.02 -13.78 12.07
CA ASN A 196 1.76 -13.47 13.48
C ASN A 196 1.73 -11.95 13.73
N ALA A 197 0.77 -11.49 14.52
CA ALA A 197 0.55 -10.10 14.95
C ALA A 197 0.47 -9.06 13.81
N GLY A 198 -0.71 -8.50 13.56
CA GLY A 198 -0.98 -7.42 12.60
C GLY A 198 -2.32 -6.74 12.90
N THR A 199 -2.74 -5.81 12.05
CA THR A 199 -4.01 -5.07 12.23
C THR A 199 -5.02 -5.39 11.11
N PRO A 200 -6.34 -5.30 11.34
CA PRO A 200 -7.34 -5.51 10.29
C PRO A 200 -7.09 -4.61 9.07
N ALA A 201 -6.75 -3.33 9.29
CA ALA A 201 -6.30 -2.40 8.25
C ALA A 201 -5.27 -3.01 7.29
N GLU A 202 -4.27 -3.75 7.81
CA GLU A 202 -3.23 -4.33 6.96
C GLU A 202 -3.82 -5.24 5.88
N ALA A 203 -4.61 -6.22 6.30
CA ALA A 203 -5.21 -7.22 5.41
C ALA A 203 -6.32 -6.62 4.55
N MET A 204 -7.17 -5.74 5.08
CA MET A 204 -8.24 -5.12 4.30
C MET A 204 -7.70 -4.27 3.13
N VAL A 205 -6.58 -3.54 3.33
CA VAL A 205 -5.90 -2.84 2.23
C VAL A 205 -5.25 -3.83 1.26
N ASP A 206 -4.67 -4.93 1.76
CA ASP A 206 -4.09 -5.97 0.89
C ASP A 206 -5.14 -6.78 0.11
N PHE A 207 -6.42 -6.76 0.51
CA PHE A 207 -7.55 -7.33 -0.23
C PHE A 207 -8.21 -6.39 -1.24
N THR A 208 -7.99 -5.08 -1.12
CA THR A 208 -8.75 -4.07 -1.89
C THR A 208 -7.88 -3.16 -2.74
N GLY A 209 -6.68 -2.82 -2.27
CA GLY A 209 -5.95 -1.63 -2.71
C GLY A 209 -6.71 -0.32 -2.48
N GLY A 210 -7.69 -0.36 -1.57
CA GLY A 210 -8.65 0.72 -1.32
C GLY A 210 -8.15 1.76 -0.33
N VAL A 211 -9.06 2.66 0.01
CA VAL A 211 -8.86 3.72 0.99
C VAL A 211 -9.14 3.16 2.38
N HIS A 212 -8.14 3.18 3.25
CA HIS A 212 -8.30 2.89 4.68
C HIS A 212 -8.53 4.16 5.49
N VAL A 213 -9.43 4.06 6.46
CA VAL A 213 -9.69 5.05 7.49
C VAL A 213 -9.75 4.35 8.84
N CYS A 214 -8.98 4.84 9.81
CA CYS A 214 -8.99 4.36 11.19
C CYS A 214 -9.66 5.41 12.08
N VAL A 215 -10.69 5.00 12.82
CA VAL A 215 -11.35 5.82 13.84
C VAL A 215 -10.92 5.32 15.21
N GLN A 216 -10.32 6.20 16.02
CA GLN A 216 -10.00 5.90 17.42
C GLN A 216 -11.27 5.99 18.26
N LEU A 217 -11.67 4.88 18.89
CA LEU A 217 -12.96 4.76 19.56
C LEU A 217 -12.99 5.39 20.96
N ALA A 218 -11.83 5.71 21.53
CA ALA A 218 -11.69 6.49 22.76
C ALA A 218 -11.99 8.00 22.58
N ASP A 219 -11.95 8.51 21.34
CA ASP A 219 -12.30 9.89 20.98
C ASP A 219 -13.01 9.89 19.61
N PRO A 220 -14.23 9.31 19.54
CA PRO A 220 -14.91 9.08 18.27
C PRO A 220 -15.53 10.38 17.75
N PRO A 221 -15.60 10.58 16.41
CA PRO A 221 -16.27 11.75 15.84
C PRO A 221 -17.77 11.71 16.15
N HIS A 222 -18.38 12.88 16.33
CA HIS A 222 -19.81 13.01 16.67
C HIS A 222 -20.75 12.30 15.68
N ASN A 223 -20.32 12.10 14.42
CA ASN A 223 -21.06 11.43 13.37
C ASN A 223 -20.59 9.97 13.11
N LEU A 224 -20.04 9.30 14.12
CA LEU A 224 -19.59 7.90 14.02
C LEU A 224 -20.71 6.99 13.52
N TRP A 225 -21.93 7.15 14.03
CA TRP A 225 -23.05 6.30 13.62
C TRP A 225 -23.37 6.44 12.14
N GLU A 226 -23.49 7.67 11.64
CA GLU A 226 -23.73 7.94 10.23
C GLU A 226 -22.54 7.48 9.35
N LEU A 227 -21.31 7.55 9.86
CA LEU A 227 -20.14 6.98 9.18
C LEU A 227 -20.24 5.46 9.06
N MET A 228 -20.58 4.74 10.13
CA MET A 228 -20.75 3.28 10.12
C MET A 228 -21.92 2.86 9.22
N CYS A 229 -23.06 3.57 9.27
CA CYS A 229 -24.21 3.30 8.38
C CYS A 229 -23.84 3.50 6.90
N ARG A 230 -23.15 4.59 6.55
CA ARG A 230 -22.67 4.84 5.18
C ARG A 230 -21.62 3.81 4.74
N ALA A 231 -20.73 3.41 5.63
CA ALA A 231 -19.75 2.36 5.36
C ALA A 231 -20.45 1.03 5.07
N GLY A 232 -21.39 0.59 5.91
CA GLY A 232 -22.16 -0.64 5.71
C GLY A 232 -23.09 -0.65 4.48
N GLN A 233 -23.53 0.52 4.01
CA GLN A 233 -24.26 0.68 2.74
C GLN A 233 -23.34 0.74 1.50
N SER A 234 -22.03 0.89 1.70
CA SER A 234 -21.02 0.94 0.65
C SER A 234 -20.28 -0.40 0.51
N LYS A 235 -19.41 -0.51 -0.49
CA LYS A 235 -18.54 -1.69 -0.67
C LYS A 235 -17.31 -1.65 0.27
N SER A 236 -17.57 -1.40 1.55
CA SER A 236 -16.56 -1.32 2.61
C SER A 236 -16.36 -2.67 3.31
N LEU A 237 -15.12 -2.90 3.73
CA LEU A 237 -14.74 -3.86 4.74
C LEU A 237 -14.63 -3.10 6.09
N MET A 238 -15.11 -3.67 7.18
CA MET A 238 -15.03 -3.08 8.52
C MET A 238 -14.49 -4.07 9.54
N GLY A 239 -13.47 -3.67 10.28
CA GLY A 239 -12.83 -4.43 11.35
C GLY A 239 -12.54 -3.57 12.57
N CYS A 240 -12.23 -4.18 13.70
CA CYS A 240 -11.95 -3.48 14.95
C CYS A 240 -11.02 -4.30 15.85
N GLY A 241 -10.19 -3.63 16.64
CA GLY A 241 -9.29 -4.26 17.62
C GLY A 241 -9.69 -3.98 19.07
N THR A 242 -9.55 -4.97 19.95
CA THR A 242 -9.58 -4.73 21.40
C THR A 242 -8.20 -4.26 21.91
N PRO A 243 -8.13 -3.51 23.03
CA PRO A 243 -6.86 -3.11 23.62
C PRO A 243 -5.96 -4.31 23.96
N GLN A 244 -4.63 -4.15 23.81
CA GLN A 244 -3.68 -5.17 24.23
C GLN A 244 -3.78 -5.44 25.74
N GLY A 245 -3.85 -6.74 26.09
CA GLY A 245 -3.81 -7.20 27.48
C GLY A 245 -2.39 -7.50 27.96
N THR A 246 -2.26 -7.98 29.20
CA THR A 246 -0.98 -8.48 29.75
C THR A 246 -0.54 -9.82 29.17
N SER A 247 -1.45 -10.53 28.52
CA SER A 247 -1.25 -11.83 27.90
C SER A 247 -2.09 -11.91 26.62
N GLU A 248 -1.50 -12.47 25.56
CA GLU A 248 -2.17 -12.64 24.26
C GLU A 248 -3.47 -13.42 24.41
N ASN A 249 -4.50 -13.03 23.66
CA ASN A 249 -5.76 -13.78 23.52
C ASN A 249 -6.49 -14.10 24.84
N THR A 250 -6.37 -13.22 25.83
CA THR A 250 -7.03 -13.40 27.15
C THR A 250 -8.52 -13.13 27.05
N VAL A 251 -9.35 -14.14 27.32
CA VAL A 251 -10.82 -14.00 27.38
C VAL A 251 -11.23 -13.31 28.70
N LEU A 252 -11.92 -12.18 28.58
CA LEU A 252 -12.42 -11.38 29.69
C LEU A 252 -13.75 -11.94 30.26
N PRO A 253 -14.14 -11.56 31.49
CA PRO A 253 -15.42 -11.97 32.08
C PRO A 253 -16.66 -11.59 31.25
N ASN A 254 -16.59 -10.51 30.47
CA ASN A 254 -17.64 -10.06 29.55
C ASN A 254 -17.65 -10.83 28.21
N GLY A 255 -16.74 -11.80 28.02
CA GLY A 255 -16.64 -12.64 26.82
C GLY A 255 -15.68 -12.14 25.73
N LEU A 256 -15.27 -10.86 25.76
CA LEU A 256 -14.35 -10.31 24.77
C LEU A 256 -12.91 -10.79 24.99
N VAL A 257 -12.16 -10.94 23.90
CA VAL A 257 -10.75 -11.36 23.91
C VAL A 257 -9.86 -10.12 23.83
N GLN A 258 -8.85 -10.00 24.70
CA GLN A 258 -7.89 -8.89 24.67
C GLN A 258 -6.82 -9.04 23.59
N GLY A 259 -6.41 -7.92 22.98
CA GLY A 259 -5.40 -7.87 21.92
C GLY A 259 -5.83 -8.62 20.65
N HIS A 260 -7.14 -8.69 20.38
CA HIS A 260 -7.73 -9.54 19.35
C HIS A 260 -8.52 -8.70 18.35
N ALA A 261 -8.57 -9.20 17.11
CA ALA A 261 -9.25 -8.56 16.00
C ALA A 261 -10.63 -9.18 15.76
N TYR A 262 -11.61 -8.32 15.48
CA TYR A 262 -13.00 -8.67 15.20
C TYR A 262 -13.48 -8.00 13.91
N THR A 263 -14.52 -8.56 13.31
CA THR A 263 -15.21 -7.98 12.14
C THR A 263 -16.43 -7.19 12.58
N VAL A 264 -16.68 -6.00 12.02
CA VAL A 264 -18.01 -5.35 12.16
C VAL A 264 -18.89 -5.82 11.01
N THR A 265 -19.88 -6.65 11.30
CA THR A 265 -20.71 -7.35 10.31
C THR A 265 -22.08 -6.71 10.10
N GLY A 266 -22.39 -5.63 10.82
CA GLY A 266 -23.63 -4.88 10.66
C GLY A 266 -23.77 -3.72 11.64
N VAL A 267 -24.63 -2.78 11.29
CA VAL A 267 -25.14 -1.74 12.20
C VAL A 267 -26.64 -1.60 11.99
N LYS A 268 -27.40 -1.44 13.07
CA LYS A 268 -28.84 -1.22 13.01
C LYS A 268 -29.33 -0.43 14.21
N GLN A 269 -30.21 0.54 13.96
CA GLN A 269 -30.95 1.22 15.02
C GLN A 269 -32.25 0.44 15.27
N VAL A 270 -32.56 0.14 16.52
CA VAL A 270 -33.80 -0.53 16.95
C VAL A 270 -34.55 0.35 17.94
N MET A 271 -35.88 0.21 18.00
CA MET A 271 -36.70 0.90 19.00
C MET A 271 -36.90 -0.01 20.22
N SER A 272 -36.24 0.31 21.33
CA SER A 272 -36.35 -0.40 22.60
C SER A 272 -37.18 0.40 23.60
N GLN A 273 -38.35 -0.10 23.99
CA GLN A 273 -39.28 0.59 24.90
C GLN A 273 -39.63 2.04 24.50
N GLY A 274 -39.61 2.36 23.20
CA GLY A 274 -39.85 3.72 22.69
C GLY A 274 -38.62 4.62 22.60
N THR A 275 -37.44 4.14 22.99
CA THR A 275 -36.15 4.83 22.82
C THR A 275 -35.35 4.21 21.68
N PRO A 276 -34.76 5.00 20.75
CA PRO A 276 -33.85 4.46 19.74
C PRO A 276 -32.54 3.99 20.38
N VAL A 277 -32.08 2.80 20.00
CA VAL A 277 -30.80 2.21 20.43
C VAL A 277 -29.98 1.85 19.20
N ASN A 278 -28.74 2.34 19.16
CA ASN A 278 -27.78 2.06 18.11
C ASN A 278 -27.03 0.77 18.43
N LEU A 279 -27.23 -0.29 17.63
CA LEU A 279 -26.56 -1.57 17.81
C LEU A 279 -25.51 -1.82 16.73
N VAL A 280 -24.36 -2.32 17.16
CA VAL A 280 -23.25 -2.78 16.31
C VAL A 280 -23.19 -4.30 16.40
N ARG A 281 -23.15 -4.97 15.25
CA ARG A 281 -22.94 -6.42 15.17
C ARG A 281 -21.47 -6.70 14.91
N VAL A 282 -20.89 -7.56 15.73
CA VAL A 282 -19.46 -7.85 15.74
C VAL A 282 -19.26 -9.37 15.70
N TRP A 283 -18.29 -9.85 14.92
CA TRP A 283 -17.97 -11.27 14.78
C TRP A 283 -16.53 -11.58 15.19
N ASN A 284 -16.37 -12.66 15.96
CA ASN A 284 -15.10 -13.22 16.42
C ASN A 284 -14.56 -14.26 15.41
N PRO A 285 -13.37 -14.07 14.80
CA PRO A 285 -12.79 -15.03 13.84
C PRO A 285 -12.38 -16.40 14.43
N TRP A 286 -12.62 -16.63 15.72
CA TRP A 286 -12.57 -17.98 16.30
C TRP A 286 -13.83 -18.82 16.01
N GLY A 287 -14.91 -18.21 15.53
CA GLY A 287 -16.19 -18.90 15.29
C GLY A 287 -16.92 -19.35 16.56
N GLN A 288 -16.51 -18.82 17.72
CA GLN A 288 -17.06 -19.10 19.05
C GLN A 288 -16.63 -18.00 20.03
N GLY A 289 -17.30 -17.89 21.18
CA GLY A 289 -16.87 -17.01 22.27
C GLY A 289 -17.31 -15.56 22.06
N GLU A 290 -18.44 -15.23 22.68
CA GLU A 290 -19.24 -14.04 22.39
C GLU A 290 -19.37 -13.10 23.60
N TRP A 291 -19.81 -11.88 23.32
CA TRP A 291 -20.22 -10.88 24.32
C TRP A 291 -21.30 -11.40 25.27
N LYS A 292 -21.18 -11.06 26.56
CA LYS A 292 -22.08 -11.51 27.65
C LYS A 292 -22.83 -10.38 28.34
N GLY A 293 -22.71 -9.15 27.85
CA GLY A 293 -23.43 -7.99 28.38
C GLY A 293 -24.75 -7.76 27.66
N ASP A 294 -25.22 -6.52 27.70
CA ASP A 294 -26.48 -6.12 27.08
C ASP A 294 -26.44 -6.33 25.56
N TRP A 295 -27.55 -6.84 25.01
CA TRP A 295 -27.71 -7.23 23.59
C TRP A 295 -26.94 -8.47 23.10
N SER A 296 -26.24 -9.18 23.98
CA SER A 296 -25.83 -10.58 23.73
C SER A 296 -27.01 -11.48 23.35
N ASP A 297 -26.77 -12.64 22.73
CA ASP A 297 -27.79 -13.60 22.28
C ASP A 297 -28.78 -14.03 23.37
N LYS A 298 -28.35 -14.02 24.63
CA LYS A 298 -29.16 -14.42 25.80
C LYS A 298 -29.72 -13.23 26.59
N SER A 299 -29.55 -12.01 26.06
CA SER A 299 -30.00 -10.75 26.66
C SER A 299 -31.53 -10.65 26.74
N PRO A 300 -32.10 -10.21 27.88
CA PRO A 300 -33.53 -9.93 27.98
C PRO A 300 -33.98 -8.71 27.16
N PHE A 301 -33.06 -7.81 26.75
CA PHE A 301 -33.39 -6.64 25.93
C PHE A 301 -33.94 -7.01 24.54
N TRP A 302 -33.73 -8.23 24.04
CA TRP A 302 -34.40 -8.69 22.84
C TRP A 302 -35.92 -8.86 22.98
N GLN A 303 -36.45 -8.79 24.21
CA GLN A 303 -37.90 -8.78 24.47
C GLN A 303 -38.51 -7.36 24.42
N THR A 304 -37.69 -6.31 24.30
CA THR A 304 -38.14 -4.91 24.37
C THR A 304 -38.20 -4.19 23.01
N VAL A 305 -37.84 -4.89 21.93
CA VAL A 305 -37.91 -4.45 20.53
C VAL A 305 -39.09 -5.08 19.80
N SER A 306 -39.34 -4.66 18.56
CA SER A 306 -40.37 -5.27 17.70
C SER A 306 -40.06 -6.75 17.41
N PRO A 307 -41.08 -7.61 17.18
CA PRO A 307 -40.86 -8.98 16.73
C PRO A 307 -40.01 -9.06 15.45
N GLU A 308 -40.23 -8.13 14.52
CA GLU A 308 -39.52 -8.03 13.25
C GLU A 308 -38.05 -7.65 13.43
N ASP A 309 -37.74 -6.71 14.33
CA ASP A 309 -36.35 -6.39 14.69
C ASP A 309 -35.67 -7.56 15.38
N ARG A 310 -36.39 -8.25 16.28
CA ARG A 310 -35.88 -9.43 16.97
C ARG A 310 -35.55 -10.54 15.99
N GLU A 311 -36.45 -10.92 15.09
CA GLU A 311 -36.23 -11.97 14.11
C GLU A 311 -35.08 -11.62 13.12
N MET A 312 -34.94 -10.34 12.75
CA MET A 312 -33.87 -9.90 11.86
C MET A 312 -32.48 -9.86 12.52
N CYS A 313 -32.42 -9.56 13.83
CA CYS A 313 -31.15 -9.34 14.52
C CYS A 313 -30.67 -10.54 15.34
N LEU A 314 -31.59 -11.25 16.00
CA LEU A 314 -31.25 -12.28 16.99
C LEU A 314 -31.09 -13.65 16.35
N SER A 315 -29.83 -14.05 16.12
CA SER A 315 -29.46 -15.47 16.20
C SER A 315 -29.32 -15.86 17.67
N VAL A 316 -29.40 -17.15 17.99
CA VAL A 316 -29.00 -17.67 19.32
C VAL A 316 -28.09 -18.86 19.09
N ALA A 317 -26.80 -18.59 18.98
CA ALA A 317 -25.78 -19.58 18.63
C ALA A 317 -24.61 -19.57 19.65
N ASP A 318 -23.50 -20.19 19.25
CA ASP A 318 -22.14 -19.89 19.71
C ASP A 318 -21.29 -19.93 18.43
N ASP A 319 -21.52 -18.93 17.55
CA ASP A 319 -20.89 -18.80 16.22
C ASP A 319 -19.88 -17.62 16.17
N GLY A 320 -19.75 -16.91 17.29
CA GLY A 320 -18.85 -15.79 17.47
C GLY A 320 -19.45 -14.45 17.05
N GLU A 321 -20.65 -14.40 16.47
CA GLU A 321 -21.36 -13.17 16.14
C GLU A 321 -22.28 -12.73 17.27
N PHE A 322 -22.24 -11.45 17.63
CA PHE A 322 -23.10 -10.88 18.67
C PHE A 322 -23.42 -9.41 18.38
N TRP A 323 -24.46 -8.89 19.03
CA TRP A 323 -24.73 -7.45 19.06
C TRP A 323 -24.30 -6.82 20.39
N MET A 324 -23.97 -5.54 20.32
CA MET A 324 -23.75 -4.68 21.49
C MET A 324 -24.18 -3.25 21.17
N THR A 325 -24.28 -2.41 22.19
CA THR A 325 -24.54 -0.97 22.01
C THR A 325 -23.35 -0.28 21.34
N GLN A 326 -23.59 0.82 20.62
CA GLN A 326 -22.50 1.68 20.12
C GLN A 326 -21.63 2.21 21.28
N GLU A 327 -22.24 2.48 22.43
CA GLU A 327 -21.58 2.95 23.65
C GLU A 327 -20.60 1.91 24.21
N ASP A 328 -21.01 0.64 24.32
CA ASP A 328 -20.13 -0.45 24.73
C ASP A 328 -19.07 -0.74 23.66
N PHE A 329 -19.42 -0.63 22.36
CA PHE A 329 -18.46 -0.76 21.27
C PHE A 329 -17.33 0.28 21.41
N CYS A 330 -17.67 1.56 21.61
CA CYS A 330 -16.68 2.62 21.86
C CYS A 330 -15.89 2.42 23.16
N ARG A 331 -16.45 1.72 24.16
CA ARG A 331 -15.83 1.48 25.46
C ARG A 331 -14.82 0.32 25.47
N PHE A 332 -15.09 -0.75 24.72
CA PHE A 332 -14.32 -1.99 24.79
C PHE A 332 -13.37 -2.23 23.62
N TYR A 333 -13.53 -1.49 22.51
CA TYR A 333 -12.65 -1.55 21.34
C TYR A 333 -11.78 -0.29 21.27
N SER A 334 -10.54 -0.44 20.77
CA SER A 334 -9.59 0.66 20.61
C SER A 334 -9.90 1.49 19.36
N ASP A 335 -10.25 0.79 18.29
CA ASP A 335 -10.31 1.32 16.93
C ASP A 335 -11.38 0.64 16.08
N LEU A 336 -11.85 1.39 15.07
CA LEU A 336 -12.65 0.92 13.97
C LEU A 336 -11.89 1.22 12.67
N ASP A 337 -11.46 0.16 11.99
CA ASP A 337 -10.87 0.22 10.65
C ASP A 337 -11.97 0.07 9.60
N ILE A 338 -12.07 1.03 8.68
CA ILE A 338 -12.95 0.99 7.51
C ILE A 338 -12.07 1.02 6.26
N CYS A 339 -12.25 0.08 5.34
CA CYS A 339 -11.51 0.04 4.09
C CYS A 339 -12.46 -0.12 2.90
N CYS A 340 -12.43 0.82 1.94
CA CYS A 340 -13.34 0.82 0.80
C CYS A 340 -12.62 1.05 -0.52
N LEU A 341 -13.12 0.45 -1.60
CA LEU A 341 -12.67 0.76 -2.96
C LEU A 341 -12.94 2.23 -3.36
N CYS A 342 -13.94 2.87 -2.77
CA CYS A 342 -14.29 4.27 -3.02
C CYS A 342 -14.55 5.03 -1.71
N PRO A 343 -13.95 6.21 -1.48
CA PRO A 343 -14.13 7.00 -0.25
C PRO A 343 -15.50 7.70 -0.10
N ASP A 344 -16.48 7.46 -0.99
CA ASP A 344 -17.80 8.14 -0.98
C ASP A 344 -18.56 7.99 0.36
N PHE A 345 -18.24 6.98 1.17
CA PHE A 345 -18.80 6.81 2.51
C PHE A 345 -18.43 7.95 3.49
N LEU A 346 -17.37 8.71 3.22
CA LEU A 346 -16.84 9.75 4.12
C LEU A 346 -17.76 10.95 4.27
N ASP A 347 -18.40 11.43 3.19
CA ASP A 347 -19.28 12.61 3.19
C ASP A 347 -20.75 12.31 2.86
N GLY A 348 -21.05 11.12 2.33
CA GLY A 348 -22.41 10.62 2.14
C GLY A 348 -23.21 11.34 1.07
N THR A 349 -22.54 11.95 0.09
CA THR A 349 -23.17 12.80 -0.93
C THR A 349 -22.80 12.33 -2.33
N SER A 350 -23.79 11.99 -3.15
CA SER A 350 -23.60 11.57 -4.55
C SER A 350 -23.24 12.72 -5.52
N SER A 351 -23.19 13.97 -5.03
CA SER A 351 -22.97 15.18 -5.83
C SER A 351 -21.49 15.56 -5.99
N CYS A 352 -20.60 15.07 -5.12
CA CYS A 352 -19.17 15.36 -5.13
C CYS A 352 -18.40 14.04 -5.26
N HIS A 353 -17.40 13.97 -6.13
CA HIS A 353 -16.55 12.79 -6.23
C HIS A 353 -15.16 13.04 -5.65
N TRP A 354 -14.56 11.98 -5.16
CA TRP A 354 -13.20 11.97 -4.68
C TRP A 354 -12.21 11.66 -5.80
N LYS A 355 -11.29 12.59 -6.05
CA LYS A 355 -10.17 12.36 -6.95
C LYS A 355 -9.00 11.77 -6.18
N THR A 356 -8.64 10.53 -6.48
CA THR A 356 -7.48 9.85 -5.91
C THR A 356 -6.23 10.04 -6.77
N SER A 357 -5.11 10.37 -6.13
CA SER A 357 -3.79 10.51 -6.76
C SER A 357 -2.75 9.70 -5.97
N PHE A 358 -1.92 8.91 -6.67
CA PHE A 358 -0.93 8.02 -6.06
C PHE A 358 0.49 8.36 -6.52
N TYR A 359 1.41 8.49 -5.57
CA TYR A 359 2.81 8.83 -5.83
C TYR A 359 3.76 7.82 -5.17
N ASP A 360 4.57 7.14 -5.97
CA ASP A 360 5.72 6.37 -5.49
C ASP A 360 6.83 7.35 -5.05
N GLY A 361 7.36 7.18 -3.84
CA GLY A 361 8.38 8.06 -3.25
C GLY A 361 9.49 7.31 -2.51
N ARG A 362 10.55 8.03 -2.15
CA ARG A 362 11.68 7.47 -1.39
C ARG A 362 12.46 8.51 -0.58
N TRP A 363 12.71 8.20 0.68
CA TRP A 363 13.72 8.85 1.51
C TRP A 363 15.06 8.11 1.32
N VAL A 364 16.12 8.87 1.09
CA VAL A 364 17.49 8.37 0.87
C VAL A 364 18.42 9.16 1.78
N ALA A 365 19.24 8.44 2.56
CA ALA A 365 20.21 9.02 3.48
C ALA A 365 21.10 10.08 2.79
N GLY A 366 21.38 11.17 3.50
CA GLY A 366 22.06 12.35 2.98
C GLY A 366 21.18 13.24 2.08
N THR A 367 20.49 12.67 1.08
CA THR A 367 19.88 13.46 -0.01
C THR A 367 18.42 13.86 0.22
N THR A 368 17.55 12.92 0.61
CA THR A 368 16.09 13.16 0.69
C THR A 368 15.45 12.66 1.98
N ALA A 369 16.22 12.07 2.89
CA ALA A 369 15.79 11.70 4.23
C ALA A 369 15.99 12.87 5.21
N GLY A 370 15.13 13.89 5.11
CA GLY A 370 15.27 15.15 5.83
C GLY A 370 14.86 15.11 7.32
N GLY A 371 14.18 14.04 7.76
CA GLY A 371 13.57 13.96 9.09
C GLY A 371 12.33 14.85 9.20
N CYS A 372 11.69 14.90 10.37
CA CYS A 372 10.50 15.72 10.63
C CYS A 372 10.83 17.20 10.89
N MET A 373 9.80 18.04 11.06
CA MET A 373 9.93 19.50 11.29
C MET A 373 10.82 19.89 12.49
N ASN A 374 11.11 18.99 13.43
CA ASN A 374 12.09 19.23 14.49
C ASN A 374 13.52 19.44 13.95
N ASN A 375 13.78 19.03 12.70
CA ASN A 375 15.07 19.09 12.02
C ASN A 375 15.03 20.12 10.86
N LEU A 376 14.68 21.38 11.13
CA LEU A 376 14.41 22.40 10.09
C LEU A 376 15.54 22.57 9.06
N GLU A 377 16.80 22.35 9.44
CA GLU A 377 17.97 22.43 8.56
C GLU A 377 17.94 21.40 7.41
N SER A 378 17.36 20.23 7.67
CA SER A 378 17.26 19.11 6.72
C SER A 378 15.82 18.84 6.25
N PHE A 379 14.78 19.28 6.97
CA PHE A 379 13.38 18.99 6.65
C PHE A 379 12.99 19.32 5.20
N TRP A 380 13.52 20.42 4.66
CA TRP A 380 13.26 20.85 3.28
C TRP A 380 13.80 19.90 2.22
N THR A 381 14.75 19.01 2.54
CA THR A 381 15.33 18.04 1.60
C THR A 381 14.40 16.86 1.32
N ASN A 382 13.38 16.62 2.16
CA ASN A 382 12.34 15.63 1.92
C ASN A 382 11.66 15.82 0.54
N PRO A 383 11.04 14.76 -0.01
CA PRO A 383 10.15 14.89 -1.17
C PRO A 383 9.01 15.88 -0.89
N GLN A 384 8.59 16.63 -1.90
CA GLN A 384 7.57 17.67 -1.77
C GLN A 384 6.53 17.51 -2.89
N TYR A 385 5.26 17.40 -2.51
CA TYR A 385 4.14 17.17 -3.42
C TYR A 385 3.18 18.35 -3.34
N ARG A 386 2.86 18.96 -4.49
CA ARG A 386 1.83 20.01 -4.54
C ARG A 386 0.44 19.39 -4.54
N VAL A 387 -0.58 20.12 -4.10
CA VAL A 387 -1.99 19.76 -4.31
C VAL A 387 -2.84 21.02 -4.36
N THR A 388 -3.74 21.08 -5.32
CA THR A 388 -4.77 22.12 -5.43
C THR A 388 -6.06 21.61 -4.79
N VAL A 389 -6.59 22.35 -3.82
CA VAL A 389 -7.96 22.17 -3.34
C VAL A 389 -8.85 23.09 -4.19
N GLU A 390 -9.67 22.48 -5.04
CA GLU A 390 -10.56 23.21 -5.95
C GLU A 390 -11.72 23.87 -5.16
N LYS A 391 -12.23 24.99 -5.68
CA LYS A 391 -13.43 25.62 -5.12
C LYS A 391 -14.66 24.87 -5.65
N LEU A 392 -15.37 24.21 -4.74
CA LEU A 392 -16.66 23.57 -4.98
C LEU A 392 -17.79 24.61 -5.11
N PHE A 393 -18.76 24.34 -5.97
CA PHE A 393 -19.98 25.11 -6.23
C PHE A 393 -21.23 24.23 -6.04
N GLY A 394 -22.43 24.80 -6.22
CA GLY A 394 -23.70 24.07 -6.11
C GLY A 394 -23.92 23.42 -4.74
N GLU A 395 -24.56 22.25 -4.69
CA GLU A 395 -24.81 21.50 -3.45
C GLU A 395 -23.53 21.13 -2.70
N CYS A 396 -22.41 20.91 -3.42
CA CYS A 396 -21.10 20.65 -2.82
C CYS A 396 -20.54 21.85 -2.03
N SER A 397 -21.03 23.07 -2.26
CA SER A 397 -20.60 24.26 -1.51
C SER A 397 -21.09 24.28 -0.06
N ALA A 398 -22.21 23.59 0.25
CA ALA A 398 -22.77 23.56 1.61
C ALA A 398 -21.88 22.84 2.64
N LYS A 399 -20.92 22.02 2.17
CA LYS A 399 -19.89 21.35 2.99
C LYS A 399 -18.47 21.79 2.62
N GLN A 400 -18.32 22.96 2.00
CA GLN A 400 -17.01 23.51 1.65
C GLN A 400 -16.21 23.78 2.94
N GLY A 401 -15.06 23.12 3.07
CA GLY A 401 -14.24 23.15 4.29
C GLY A 401 -14.51 22.01 5.28
N GLU A 402 -15.48 21.11 5.04
CA GLU A 402 -15.63 19.89 5.85
C GLU A 402 -14.97 18.68 5.17
N ASN A 403 -13.94 18.11 5.82
CA ASN A 403 -13.32 16.85 5.42
C ASN A 403 -13.01 16.84 3.91
N SER A 404 -12.27 17.84 3.42
CA SER A 404 -12.06 18.09 1.99
C SER A 404 -10.89 17.29 1.39
N MET A 405 -10.01 16.73 2.24
CA MET A 405 -8.88 15.92 1.82
C MET A 405 -8.63 14.76 2.80
N LEU A 406 -8.21 13.61 2.26
CA LEU A 406 -7.59 12.50 2.98
C LEU A 406 -6.20 12.29 2.42
N VAL A 407 -5.19 12.23 3.29
CA VAL A 407 -3.81 11.92 2.89
C VAL A 407 -3.38 10.66 3.62
N SER A 408 -2.92 9.65 2.87
CA SER A 408 -2.31 8.43 3.39
C SER A 408 -0.84 8.35 2.96
N LEU A 409 0.02 7.92 3.87
CA LEU A 409 1.44 7.70 3.66
C LEU A 409 1.79 6.28 4.12
N MET A 410 2.06 5.39 3.17
CA MET A 410 2.41 3.99 3.42
C MET A 410 3.89 3.74 3.13
N GLN A 411 4.62 3.18 4.09
CA GLN A 411 6.01 2.74 3.86
C GLN A 411 6.05 1.34 3.24
N LYS A 412 7.00 1.12 2.32
CA LYS A 412 7.23 -0.17 1.66
C LYS A 412 8.28 -0.98 2.44
N PRO A 413 8.07 -2.28 2.67
CA PRO A 413 9.01 -3.12 3.40
C PRO A 413 10.35 -3.25 2.68
N ASP A 414 11.44 -3.26 3.44
CA ASP A 414 12.79 -3.50 2.93
C ASP A 414 13.19 -4.99 2.96
N LYS A 415 12.46 -5.82 3.72
CA LYS A 415 12.62 -7.27 3.82
C LYS A 415 11.55 -8.04 3.07
N ARG A 416 11.87 -9.30 2.74
CA ARG A 416 10.94 -10.28 2.14
C ARG A 416 9.97 -10.88 3.15
N ASN A 417 10.41 -11.06 4.39
CA ASN A 417 9.67 -11.70 5.48
C ASN A 417 9.09 -10.61 6.41
N ARG A 418 7.77 -10.62 6.61
CA ARG A 418 7.04 -9.58 7.34
C ARG A 418 7.56 -9.40 8.77
N ARG A 419 7.90 -10.47 9.50
CA ARG A 419 8.41 -10.39 10.89
C ARG A 419 9.78 -9.72 11.01
N LEU A 420 10.50 -9.55 9.90
CA LEU A 420 11.81 -8.89 9.85
C LEU A 420 11.73 -7.43 9.41
N VAL A 421 10.54 -6.95 9.00
CA VAL A 421 10.33 -5.57 8.59
C VAL A 421 10.32 -4.68 9.84
N GLN A 422 11.18 -3.67 9.85
CA GLN A 422 11.17 -2.63 10.88
C GLN A 422 10.53 -1.39 10.27
N ASN A 423 9.33 -1.07 10.73
CA ASN A 423 8.66 0.17 10.35
C ASN A 423 9.41 1.37 10.97
N LEU A 424 9.56 2.43 10.18
CA LEU A 424 10.04 3.72 10.65
C LEU A 424 8.89 4.51 11.28
N HIS A 425 9.20 5.50 12.11
CA HIS A 425 8.21 6.48 12.56
C HIS A 425 7.96 7.46 11.40
N ILE A 426 6.79 7.38 10.77
CA ILE A 426 6.46 8.17 9.56
C ILE A 426 5.33 9.17 9.84
N GLY A 427 5.32 10.25 9.06
CA GLY A 427 4.33 11.33 9.17
C GLY A 427 4.43 12.29 7.99
N PHE A 428 3.55 13.29 7.96
CA PHE A 428 3.61 14.35 6.95
C PHE A 428 3.12 15.69 7.49
N SER A 429 3.62 16.77 6.90
CA SER A 429 3.21 18.14 7.20
C SER A 429 2.77 18.85 5.92
N ILE A 430 1.74 19.69 6.03
CA ILE A 430 1.10 20.37 4.90
C ILE A 430 1.19 21.87 5.09
N PHE A 431 1.61 22.60 4.08
CA PHE A 431 1.81 24.05 4.10
C PHE A 431 0.99 24.71 2.99
N LYS A 432 0.24 25.77 3.31
CA LYS A 432 -0.35 26.63 2.28
C LYS A 432 0.75 27.46 1.63
N HIS A 433 0.70 27.69 0.32
CA HIS A 433 1.68 28.53 -0.37
C HIS A 433 1.06 29.40 -1.46
N GLU A 434 1.74 30.50 -1.77
CA GLU A 434 1.41 31.35 -2.92
C GLU A 434 2.46 31.17 -4.01
N THR A 435 2.00 30.82 -5.21
CA THR A 435 2.67 30.84 -6.53
C THR A 435 4.21 30.77 -6.55
N TYR A 436 4.80 29.70 -6.02
CA TYR A 436 6.25 29.43 -6.10
C TYR A 436 6.57 28.26 -7.03
N LYS A 437 7.59 28.43 -7.90
CA LYS A 437 8.07 27.41 -8.84
C LYS A 437 9.39 26.78 -8.33
N GLY A 438 9.54 25.47 -8.47
CA GLY A 438 10.70 24.71 -7.99
C GLY A 438 10.47 24.01 -6.65
N LYS A 439 11.55 23.50 -6.03
CA LYS A 439 11.53 22.89 -4.69
C LYS A 439 11.65 23.98 -3.62
N PHE A 440 10.80 23.95 -2.60
CA PHE A 440 10.80 24.96 -1.55
C PHE A 440 12.07 24.83 -0.68
N PRO A 441 12.80 25.94 -0.42
CA PRO A 441 14.04 25.93 0.37
C PRO A 441 13.78 25.94 1.88
N ALA A 442 14.82 25.67 2.68
CA ALA A 442 14.76 25.71 4.16
C ALA A 442 14.04 26.96 4.72
N SER A 443 14.34 28.14 4.16
CA SER A 443 13.78 29.42 4.59
C SER A 443 12.27 29.55 4.41
N PHE A 444 11.63 28.73 3.57
CA PHE A 444 10.18 28.65 3.48
C PHE A 444 9.60 28.01 4.76
N PHE A 445 10.15 26.85 5.17
CA PHE A 445 9.67 26.08 6.32
C PHE A 445 9.99 26.76 7.66
N SER A 446 11.04 27.58 7.74
CA SER A 446 11.31 28.41 8.92
C SER A 446 10.33 29.58 9.08
N ARG A 447 9.63 30.00 8.00
CA ARG A 447 8.73 31.17 7.99
C ARG A 447 7.25 30.78 8.00
N ASN A 448 6.90 29.65 7.42
CA ASN A 448 5.53 29.20 7.25
C ASN A 448 5.23 28.05 8.22
N LYS A 449 4.12 28.16 8.96
CA LYS A 449 3.62 27.06 9.79
C LYS A 449 2.88 26.04 8.92
N ALA A 450 2.91 24.78 9.34
CA ALA A 450 2.03 23.77 8.77
C ALA A 450 0.56 24.15 9.08
N VAL A 451 -0.32 24.02 8.09
CA VAL A 451 -1.77 24.23 8.21
C VAL A 451 -2.49 22.94 8.62
N ALA A 452 -1.91 21.78 8.30
CA ALA A 452 -2.32 20.45 8.73
C ALA A 452 -1.10 19.54 8.80
N GLN A 453 -1.16 18.49 9.62
CA GLN A 453 -0.10 17.47 9.76
C GLN A 453 -0.67 16.24 10.47
N THR A 454 0.03 15.10 10.37
CA THR A 454 -0.22 13.92 11.21
C THR A 454 -0.14 14.27 12.69
N LYS A 455 -1.14 13.87 13.50
CA LYS A 455 -1.19 14.11 14.97
C LYS A 455 0.10 13.68 15.67
N SER A 456 0.68 12.56 15.26
CA SER A 456 1.97 12.04 15.71
C SER A 456 2.67 11.30 14.57
N TYR A 457 4.00 11.14 14.68
CA TYR A 457 4.75 10.25 13.79
C TYR A 457 4.64 8.84 14.37
N MET A 458 4.05 7.91 13.62
CA MET A 458 3.70 6.58 14.13
C MET A 458 4.60 5.50 13.56
N ASN A 459 4.98 4.54 14.40
CA ASN A 459 5.66 3.30 14.01
C ASN A 459 4.63 2.33 13.41
N ALA A 460 4.18 2.63 12.18
CA ALA A 460 3.08 1.94 11.51
C ALA A 460 3.38 1.74 10.02
N ARG A 461 2.80 0.70 9.41
CA ARG A 461 2.92 0.43 7.97
C ARG A 461 2.38 1.61 7.13
N GLU A 462 1.34 2.25 7.63
CA GLU A 462 0.64 3.35 7.01
C GLU A 462 0.18 4.35 8.08
N VAL A 463 0.19 5.63 7.74
CA VAL A 463 -0.40 6.71 8.54
C VAL A 463 -1.32 7.53 7.65
N MET A 464 -2.47 7.94 8.18
CA MET A 464 -3.46 8.75 7.46
C MET A 464 -3.93 9.92 8.31
N GLU A 465 -4.36 11.01 7.67
CA GLU A 465 -5.18 12.05 8.29
C GLU A 465 -6.29 12.51 7.35
N MET A 466 -7.49 12.61 7.91
CA MET A 466 -8.62 13.31 7.30
C MET A 466 -8.58 14.78 7.72
N MET A 467 -8.78 15.71 6.78
CA MET A 467 -8.58 17.13 7.06
C MET A 467 -9.49 18.07 6.28
N SER A 468 -9.69 19.22 6.90
CA SER A 468 -10.45 20.35 6.40
C SER A 468 -9.49 21.43 5.89
N LEU A 469 -9.37 21.52 4.57
CA LEU A 469 -8.58 22.56 3.89
C LEU A 469 -9.49 23.46 3.05
N GLU A 470 -9.27 24.76 3.16
CA GLU A 470 -9.86 25.80 2.30
C GLU A 470 -9.38 25.66 0.85
N PRO A 471 -10.13 26.16 -0.16
CA PRO A 471 -9.64 26.23 -1.53
C PRO A 471 -8.29 26.97 -1.65
N GLY A 472 -7.39 26.42 -2.48
CA GLY A 472 -6.04 26.98 -2.68
C GLY A 472 -4.95 25.95 -2.96
N GLU A 473 -3.71 26.42 -3.00
CA GLU A 473 -2.51 25.63 -3.28
C GLU A 473 -1.78 25.23 -1.99
N TYR A 474 -1.44 23.94 -1.88
CA TYR A 474 -0.78 23.35 -0.72
C TYR A 474 0.44 22.49 -1.10
N LEU A 475 1.38 22.39 -0.18
CA LEU A 475 2.56 21.53 -0.25
C LEU A 475 2.48 20.46 0.84
N ILE A 476 2.42 19.19 0.45
CA ILE A 476 2.53 18.03 1.34
C ILE A 476 3.99 17.56 1.35
N VAL A 477 4.57 17.45 2.54
CA VAL A 477 5.94 16.98 2.76
C VAL A 477 5.89 15.73 3.65
N PRO A 478 5.93 14.52 3.07
CA PRO A 478 6.05 13.28 3.82
C PRO A 478 7.51 13.07 4.28
N SER A 479 7.69 12.70 5.54
CA SER A 479 9.01 12.40 6.10
C SER A 479 8.96 11.27 7.11
N THR A 480 10.15 10.75 7.41
CA THR A 480 10.43 10.01 8.64
C THR A 480 10.56 10.98 9.81
N PHE A 481 10.52 10.49 11.05
CA PHE A 481 10.75 11.29 12.24
C PHE A 481 12.22 11.72 12.33
N THR A 482 13.13 10.74 12.21
CA THR A 482 14.58 10.93 12.28
C THR A 482 15.15 11.22 10.87
N PRO A 483 16.09 12.15 10.71
CA PRO A 483 16.80 12.32 9.44
C PRO A 483 17.69 11.11 9.11
N ASN A 484 18.06 10.99 7.83
CA ASN A 484 18.90 9.92 7.26
C ASN A 484 18.32 8.49 7.24
N GLU A 485 17.08 8.27 7.68
CA GLU A 485 16.41 6.98 7.53
C GLU A 485 16.01 6.73 6.06
N THR A 486 16.37 5.56 5.52
CA THR A 486 16.16 5.23 4.10
C THR A 486 15.03 4.22 3.92
N ALA A 487 13.89 4.66 3.38
CA ALA A 487 12.78 3.78 3.00
C ALA A 487 12.06 4.31 1.75
N SER A 488 11.39 3.40 1.03
CA SER A 488 10.46 3.75 -0.05
C SER A 488 9.05 3.89 0.53
N PHE A 489 8.21 4.72 -0.08
CA PHE A 489 6.84 4.95 0.36
C PHE A 489 5.87 5.14 -0.80
N ILE A 490 4.58 5.22 -0.48
CA ILE A 490 3.48 5.63 -1.33
C ILE A 490 2.79 6.77 -0.62
N LEU A 491 2.60 7.88 -1.31
CA LEU A 491 1.71 8.95 -0.88
C LEU A 491 0.41 8.85 -1.68
N THR A 492 -0.70 8.63 -0.99
CA THR A 492 -2.05 8.63 -1.56
C THR A 492 -2.73 9.92 -1.12
N ILE A 493 -3.20 10.71 -2.09
CA ILE A 493 -3.94 11.94 -1.83
C ILE A 493 -5.33 11.78 -2.43
N LEU A 494 -6.36 11.93 -1.61
CA LEU A 494 -7.75 12.03 -2.05
C LEU A 494 -8.26 13.43 -1.75
N SER A 495 -8.77 14.11 -2.77
CA SER A 495 -9.38 15.43 -2.62
C SER A 495 -10.76 15.45 -3.27
N LYS A 496 -11.71 16.16 -2.66
CA LYS A 496 -13.01 16.42 -3.30
C LYS A 496 -12.80 17.24 -4.57
N ALA A 497 -13.46 16.84 -5.65
CA ALA A 497 -13.46 17.56 -6.92
C ALA A 497 -14.87 17.52 -7.53
N GLU A 498 -15.16 18.51 -8.38
CA GLU A 498 -16.35 18.45 -9.22
C GLU A 498 -16.13 17.47 -10.38
N THR A 499 -17.23 16.92 -10.91
CA THR A 499 -17.28 15.91 -11.99
C THR A 499 -16.51 16.27 -13.28
N HIS A 500 -16.07 17.52 -13.44
CA HIS A 500 -15.52 18.06 -14.68
C HIS A 500 -14.07 18.61 -14.57
N GLY A 501 -13.42 18.51 -13.40
CA GLY A 501 -12.07 19.04 -13.15
C GLY A 501 -10.91 18.15 -13.64
N LYS A 502 -10.07 18.66 -14.56
CA LYS A 502 -8.74 18.07 -14.87
C LYS A 502 -7.63 18.93 -14.25
N CYS A 503 -6.78 18.31 -13.43
CA CYS A 503 -5.63 18.95 -12.80
C CYS A 503 -4.38 18.07 -12.91
N PHE A 504 -3.21 18.70 -13.16
CA PHE A 504 -1.90 18.10 -13.46
C PHE A 504 -0.89 18.37 -12.32
N LEU A 505 0.08 17.47 -12.09
CA LEU A 505 1.06 17.61 -10.99
C LEU A 505 2.50 17.20 -11.37
N TYR A 506 3.51 17.78 -10.71
CA TYR A 506 4.94 17.63 -10.97
C TYR A 506 5.78 17.40 -9.69
N CYS A 507 6.92 16.70 -9.79
CA CYS A 507 7.81 16.33 -8.65
C CYS A 507 9.30 16.63 -8.97
N TYR A 508 10.12 16.94 -7.95
CA TYR A 508 11.58 17.19 -8.07
C TYR A 508 12.39 16.65 -6.86
N LEU A 509 13.66 16.28 -7.07
CA LEU A 509 14.62 15.75 -6.06
C LEU A 509 15.92 16.59 -6.03
N GLY A 510 16.75 16.46 -4.98
CA GLY A 510 17.89 17.36 -4.71
C GLY A 510 19.17 16.68 -4.13
N ASP A 511 20.10 17.48 -3.60
CA ASP A 511 21.53 17.43 -3.98
C ASP A 511 22.57 17.54 -2.82
N LEU A 512 23.83 17.09 -3.03
CA LEU A 512 24.91 17.08 -2.01
C LEU A 512 26.37 17.14 -2.58
N LYS A 513 27.34 17.50 -1.72
CA LYS A 513 28.73 17.97 -1.98
C LYS A 513 29.82 16.93 -1.60
N THR A 514 31.11 16.93 -1.99
CA THR A 514 32.00 17.72 -2.92
C THR A 514 33.37 17.02 -3.08
N GLY A 515 34.14 17.29 -4.15
CA GLY A 515 35.63 17.25 -4.12
C GLY A 515 36.40 16.61 -5.29
N GLY A 516 37.34 17.37 -5.89
CA GLY A 516 38.50 16.86 -6.68
C GLY A 516 38.26 16.42 -8.14
N PHE A 517 39.24 16.67 -9.02
CA PHE A 517 39.27 16.10 -10.38
C PHE A 517 39.58 14.60 -10.35
N SER A 518 38.86 13.80 -11.14
CA SER A 518 39.08 12.34 -11.24
C SER A 518 39.82 11.96 -12.54
N ILE A 519 40.53 10.84 -12.49
CA ILE A 519 41.25 10.28 -13.65
C ILE A 519 40.30 9.94 -14.82
N ASP A 520 39.05 9.59 -14.53
CA ASP A 520 38.05 9.25 -15.56
C ASP A 520 37.53 10.48 -16.32
N ALA A 521 37.53 11.66 -15.69
CA ALA A 521 37.24 12.92 -16.37
C ALA A 521 38.37 13.27 -17.35
N CYS A 522 39.65 13.15 -16.92
CA CYS A 522 40.80 13.31 -17.81
C CYS A 522 40.81 12.28 -18.97
N ARG A 523 40.44 11.02 -18.71
CA ARG A 523 40.30 9.98 -19.76
C ARG A 523 39.19 10.31 -20.75
N SER A 524 38.06 10.83 -20.26
CA SER A 524 36.96 11.27 -21.12
C SER A 524 37.37 12.45 -22.01
N MET A 525 38.14 13.41 -21.47
CA MET A 525 38.70 14.52 -22.27
C MET A 525 39.68 14.03 -23.34
N VAL A 526 40.57 13.09 -23.03
CA VAL A 526 41.55 12.54 -23.99
C VAL A 526 40.86 11.71 -25.08
N ALA A 527 39.83 10.92 -24.74
CA ALA A 527 39.04 10.16 -25.71
C ALA A 527 38.22 11.04 -26.69
N LEU A 528 38.06 12.33 -26.38
CA LEU A 528 37.37 13.32 -27.20
C LEU A 528 38.34 14.20 -28.02
N MET A 529 39.65 13.99 -27.92
CA MET A 529 40.65 14.71 -28.71
C MET A 529 40.88 14.07 -30.09
N ASP A 530 39.89 14.22 -30.98
CA ASP A 530 40.15 14.15 -32.41
C ASP A 530 39.70 15.43 -33.13
N VAL A 531 40.49 15.81 -34.14
CA VAL A 531 40.76 17.18 -34.60
C VAL A 531 39.53 17.94 -35.13
N SER A 532 39.10 19.03 -34.45
CA SER A 532 38.83 20.37 -35.05
C SER A 532 38.07 21.36 -34.14
N SER A 533 37.12 20.91 -33.30
CA SER A 533 36.09 21.78 -32.69
C SER A 533 36.54 22.70 -31.55
N TYR A 534 37.72 22.47 -30.94
CA TYR A 534 38.19 23.25 -29.78
C TYR A 534 38.48 24.73 -30.11
N LEU A 535 38.89 25.01 -31.36
CA LEU A 535 39.20 26.38 -31.83
C LEU A 535 37.94 27.24 -31.97
N GLU A 536 36.79 26.64 -32.27
CA GLU A 536 35.52 27.35 -32.44
C GLU A 536 34.87 27.66 -31.08
N MET A 537 34.94 26.72 -30.13
CA MET A 537 34.43 26.92 -28.77
C MET A 537 35.18 28.03 -28.01
N LYS A 538 36.50 28.18 -28.25
CA LYS A 538 37.31 29.22 -27.60
C LYS A 538 37.01 30.64 -28.07
N ASN A 539 36.49 30.81 -29.29
CA ASN A 539 36.14 32.13 -29.84
C ASN A 539 34.75 32.62 -29.36
N ASN A 540 33.83 31.70 -29.03
CA ASN A 540 32.46 32.04 -28.64
C ASN A 540 32.26 32.20 -27.12
N LEU A 541 33.21 31.79 -26.27
CA LEU A 541 33.13 31.90 -24.81
C LEU A 541 33.90 33.11 -24.24
N LYS A 542 33.42 34.33 -24.54
CA LYS A 542 33.73 35.52 -23.71
C LYS A 542 32.75 35.62 -22.53
N ILE A 543 32.93 34.79 -21.51
CA ILE A 543 32.19 34.92 -20.25
C ILE A 543 33.01 35.77 -19.26
N ASN A 544 32.42 36.89 -18.83
CA ASN A 544 33.01 37.76 -17.81
C ASN A 544 33.14 37.03 -16.47
N GLN A 545 34.36 36.97 -15.92
CA GLN A 545 34.59 36.61 -14.52
C GLN A 545 34.12 37.75 -13.60
N LYS A 546 32.81 37.81 -13.32
CA LYS A 546 32.17 38.56 -12.21
C LYS A 546 30.67 38.24 -12.16
N GLY A 547 30.27 37.31 -11.29
CA GLY A 547 28.88 36.92 -11.06
C GLY A 547 28.78 35.82 -10.00
N HIS A 548 27.75 35.84 -9.15
CA HIS A 548 27.59 34.93 -8.02
C HIS A 548 27.10 33.52 -8.40
N ASP A 549 27.38 32.54 -7.54
CA ASP A 549 27.10 31.10 -7.70
C ASP A 549 25.60 30.72 -7.63
N SER A 550 24.75 31.26 -8.49
CA SER A 550 23.41 30.69 -8.75
C SER A 550 22.91 31.07 -10.14
N GLU A 551 22.67 30.06 -11.01
CA GLU A 551 21.77 30.04 -12.20
C GLU A 551 22.21 29.10 -13.36
N ILE A 552 23.05 28.07 -13.13
CA ILE A 552 23.54 27.19 -14.22
C ILE A 552 22.42 26.43 -14.97
N ILE A 553 21.29 26.10 -14.31
CA ILE A 553 20.11 25.51 -15.00
C ILE A 553 19.51 26.50 -16.02
N SER A 554 19.55 27.80 -15.75
CA SER A 554 19.13 28.86 -16.69
C SER A 554 20.03 28.89 -17.92
N TYR A 555 21.35 28.72 -17.74
CA TYR A 555 22.31 28.63 -18.83
C TYR A 555 22.15 27.34 -19.66
N LEU A 556 21.86 26.19 -19.04
CA LEU A 556 21.54 24.94 -19.75
C LEU A 556 20.27 25.09 -20.60
N LEU A 557 19.20 25.68 -20.05
CA LEU A 557 17.97 25.96 -20.77
C LEU A 557 18.21 26.97 -21.92
N SER A 558 18.98 28.04 -21.68
CA SER A 558 19.38 28.98 -22.74
C SER A 558 20.20 28.32 -23.84
N TYR A 559 21.14 27.44 -23.51
CA TYR A 559 21.96 26.73 -24.49
C TYR A 559 21.12 25.78 -25.37
N VAL A 560 20.24 24.99 -24.74
CA VAL A 560 19.31 24.09 -25.44
C VAL A 560 18.33 24.86 -26.32
N TYR A 561 17.87 26.03 -25.86
CA TYR A 561 17.03 26.95 -26.61
C TYR A 561 17.78 27.59 -27.81
N CYS A 562 19.02 28.01 -27.64
CA CYS A 562 19.89 28.50 -28.72
C CYS A 562 20.21 27.42 -29.78
N LEU A 563 20.23 26.14 -29.39
CA LEU A 563 20.32 25.01 -30.33
C LEU A 563 18.99 24.65 -31.01
N GLY A 564 17.88 25.31 -30.66
CA GLY A 564 16.54 25.06 -31.23
C GLY A 564 15.92 23.71 -30.84
N LYS A 565 16.47 23.02 -29.83
CA LYS A 565 16.03 21.68 -29.40
C LYS A 565 15.06 21.78 -28.20
N LYS A 566 14.13 20.83 -28.08
CA LYS A 566 13.26 20.69 -26.89
C LYS A 566 13.63 19.42 -26.13
N LEU A 567 13.87 19.55 -24.82
CA LEU A 567 14.12 18.44 -23.90
C LEU A 567 12.93 18.25 -22.96
N SER A 568 12.71 17.02 -22.51
CA SER A 568 11.75 16.72 -21.43
C SER A 568 12.38 16.94 -20.06
N ASP A 569 11.56 17.25 -19.06
CA ASP A 569 12.01 17.47 -17.68
C ASP A 569 12.72 16.24 -17.09
N GLU A 570 12.30 15.02 -17.47
CA GLU A 570 12.98 13.78 -17.09
C GLU A 570 14.40 13.71 -17.67
N MET A 571 14.61 14.15 -18.91
CA MET A 571 15.93 14.17 -19.53
C MET A 571 16.83 15.23 -18.89
N LEU A 572 16.28 16.42 -18.60
CA LEU A 572 16.98 17.46 -17.84
C LEU A 572 17.40 16.97 -16.44
N ASN A 573 16.50 16.29 -15.73
CA ASN A 573 16.79 15.67 -14.43
C ASN A 573 17.87 14.58 -14.54
N LEU A 574 17.90 13.77 -15.60
CA LEU A 574 18.94 12.77 -15.84
C LEU A 574 20.30 13.39 -16.17
N MET A 575 20.32 14.45 -16.97
CA MET A 575 21.53 15.21 -17.30
C MET A 575 22.09 15.89 -16.03
N ALA A 576 21.23 16.47 -15.20
CA ALA A 576 21.60 17.01 -13.89
C ALA A 576 22.10 15.93 -12.92
N LEU A 577 21.49 14.74 -12.89
CA LEU A 577 21.87 13.66 -11.95
C LEU A 577 23.15 12.91 -12.39
N ARG A 578 23.50 12.91 -13.68
CA ARG A 578 24.69 12.22 -14.21
C ARG A 578 25.91 13.12 -14.41
N TYR A 579 25.71 14.41 -14.68
CA TYR A 579 26.77 15.38 -14.96
C TYR A 579 26.75 16.60 -14.01
N GLY A 580 25.61 16.88 -13.38
CA GLY A 580 25.56 17.83 -12.27
C GLY A 580 26.10 17.21 -10.99
N SER A 581 26.51 18.08 -10.09
CA SER A 581 26.92 17.76 -8.72
C SER A 581 26.49 18.92 -7.83
N SER A 582 25.66 18.64 -6.82
CA SER A 582 25.11 19.66 -5.91
C SER A 582 24.23 20.73 -6.57
N GLY A 583 23.54 20.42 -7.68
CA GLY A 583 22.71 21.40 -8.42
C GLY A 583 23.51 22.41 -9.25
N HIS A 584 24.83 22.30 -9.23
CA HIS A 584 25.76 22.99 -10.10
C HIS A 584 26.36 22.00 -11.10
N MET A 585 26.85 22.50 -12.22
CA MET A 585 27.60 21.70 -13.19
C MET A 585 28.97 22.35 -13.31
N THR A 586 30.04 21.60 -13.09
CA THR A 586 31.39 22.14 -13.34
C THR A 586 31.53 22.43 -14.83
N LEU A 587 32.38 23.39 -15.20
CA LEU A 587 32.63 23.69 -16.61
C LEU A 587 33.09 22.43 -17.39
N GLU A 588 33.87 21.57 -16.73
CA GLU A 588 34.27 20.26 -17.22
C GLU A 588 33.08 19.32 -17.46
N SER A 589 32.20 19.12 -16.47
CA SER A 589 31.01 18.28 -16.62
C SER A 589 30.02 18.85 -17.63
N PHE A 590 29.94 20.17 -17.77
CA PHE A 590 29.13 20.85 -18.77
C PHE A 590 29.68 20.60 -20.19
N ILE A 591 30.99 20.75 -20.39
CA ILE A 591 31.64 20.41 -21.67
C ILE A 591 31.47 18.92 -21.98
N SER A 592 31.64 18.03 -21.00
CA SER A 592 31.43 16.58 -21.18
C SER A 592 29.97 16.24 -21.53
N LEU A 593 29.01 16.87 -20.86
CA LEU A 593 27.58 16.73 -21.14
C LEU A 593 27.24 17.20 -22.56
N VAL A 594 27.69 18.39 -22.94
CA VAL A 594 27.43 18.99 -24.26
C VAL A 594 28.01 18.11 -25.37
N LEU A 595 29.28 17.71 -25.26
CA LEU A 595 29.95 16.86 -26.25
C LEU A 595 29.26 15.49 -26.39
N ARG A 596 28.85 14.86 -25.28
CA ARG A 596 28.08 13.61 -25.33
C ARG A 596 26.67 13.80 -25.87
N PHE A 597 26.00 14.90 -25.54
CA PHE A 597 24.64 15.18 -26.01
C PHE A 597 24.61 15.43 -27.53
N ASP A 598 25.56 16.18 -28.07
CA ASP A 598 25.67 16.35 -29.52
C ASP A 598 26.16 15.08 -30.23
N CYS A 599 27.05 14.28 -29.61
CA CYS A 599 27.43 12.96 -30.13
C CYS A 599 26.22 12.00 -30.22
N MET A 600 25.43 11.88 -29.13
CA MET A 600 24.16 11.15 -29.12
C MET A 600 23.20 11.67 -30.19
N ASN A 601 23.07 12.99 -30.33
CA ASN A 601 22.18 13.60 -31.33
C ASN A 601 22.65 13.36 -32.78
N LEU A 602 23.95 13.20 -33.02
CA LEU A 602 24.52 12.83 -34.33
C LEU A 602 24.30 11.34 -34.65
N HIS A 603 24.31 10.46 -33.64
CA HIS A 603 24.28 9.00 -33.83
C HIS A 603 22.90 8.35 -33.62
N ILE A 604 21.97 8.99 -32.92
CA ILE A 604 20.59 8.48 -32.71
C ILE A 604 19.74 8.76 -33.97
N ASN A 605 20.04 8.03 -35.04
CA ASN A 605 19.10 7.78 -36.11
C ASN A 605 18.26 6.55 -35.70
N ILE A 606 17.03 6.77 -35.26
CA ILE A 606 16.19 5.81 -34.51
C ILE A 606 15.91 4.50 -35.28
N HIS A 607 16.13 4.45 -36.59
CA HIS A 607 15.90 3.28 -37.43
C HIS A 607 16.98 2.17 -37.37
N LEU A 608 18.08 2.32 -36.60
CA LEU A 608 19.21 1.37 -36.64
C LEU A 608 19.49 0.57 -35.34
N ILE A 609 18.76 0.78 -34.25
CA ILE A 609 19.01 0.07 -32.98
C ILE A 609 18.18 -1.24 -32.91
N ASN A 610 18.53 -2.23 -33.74
CA ASN A 610 17.86 -3.53 -33.82
C ASN A 610 18.69 -4.72 -33.30
N ASN A 611 19.92 -4.50 -32.81
CA ASN A 611 20.78 -5.56 -32.25
C ASN A 611 21.52 -5.08 -30.99
N VAL A 612 21.76 -6.01 -30.06
CA VAL A 612 22.46 -5.82 -28.77
C VAL A 612 23.88 -5.30 -28.97
N GLU A 613 24.59 -5.74 -30.02
CA GLU A 613 25.95 -5.28 -30.32
C GLU A 613 25.99 -3.78 -30.67
N CYS A 614 25.04 -3.29 -31.46
CA CYS A 614 24.92 -1.87 -31.78
C CYS A 614 24.57 -1.04 -30.53
N TRP A 615 23.73 -1.58 -29.64
CA TRP A 615 23.40 -0.95 -28.36
C TRP A 615 24.60 -0.91 -27.41
N LEU A 616 25.40 -1.98 -27.33
CA LEU A 616 26.63 -2.01 -26.53
C LEU A 616 27.66 -1.01 -27.06
N TYR A 617 27.88 -0.97 -28.37
CA TYR A 617 28.80 0.00 -28.99
C TYR A 617 28.37 1.44 -28.69
N LEU A 618 27.10 1.80 -28.94
CA LEU A 618 26.59 3.14 -28.65
C LEU A 618 26.72 3.47 -27.14
N SER A 619 26.20 2.61 -26.25
CA SER A 619 26.21 2.87 -24.80
C SER A 619 27.58 2.86 -24.12
N MET A 620 28.63 2.36 -24.78
CA MET A 620 30.02 2.45 -24.31
C MET A 620 30.73 3.74 -24.77
N TYR A 621 30.38 4.28 -25.93
CA TYR A 621 31.08 5.42 -26.54
C TYR A 621 30.27 6.74 -26.53
N THR A 622 28.99 6.72 -26.10
CA THR A 622 28.15 7.91 -25.84
C THR A 622 27.72 8.00 -24.37
#